data_AF-A0A7Y5BLT5-F1
#
_entry.id   AF-A0A7Y5BLT5-F1
#
_cell.length_a   1.000
_cell.length_b   1.000
_cell.length_c   1.000
_cell.angle_alpha   90.00
_cell.angle_beta   90.00
_cell.angle_gamma   90.00
#
_symmetry.space_group_name_H-M   'P 1'
#
loop_
_entity.id
_entity.type
_entity.pdbx_description
1 polymer ?
#
loop_
_entity_poly.entity_id
_entity_poly.type
_entity_poly.pdbx_seq_one_letter_code
_entity_poly.pdbx_strand_id
1 'polypeptide(L)'
;MFLQNTHHLQGSLLDPEQNLNSTLRGVLKNNWSQTFYEKIFKNINEKDFRCLYHPVFGRSNFPVNILVAIEIIKEMYSLTDEQLYENYQFNYLYQKVLGVDDINRYSFAIRTMYHFRENYCEYEERTGINLFDRVFQDGRDAIIEELGLKNSTQRIDSVMRRISSG
;
A
#
# COMPACT_ATOMS: atom_id res chain seq x y z
N MET A 1 -18.25 -1.07 -4.18
CA MET A 1 -18.19 -2.54 -4.43
C MET A 1 -16.73 -2.99 -4.43
N PHE A 2 -16.43 -4.18 -3.90
CA PHE A 2 -15.07 -4.76 -3.91
C PHE A 2 -14.70 -5.27 -5.32
N LEU A 3 -13.53 -4.86 -5.80
CA LEU A 3 -12.95 -5.34 -7.06
C LEU A 3 -11.47 -5.61 -6.83
N GLN A 4 -11.02 -6.83 -7.15
CA GLN A 4 -9.61 -7.20 -7.07
C GLN A 4 -8.83 -6.53 -8.21
N ASN A 5 -7.73 -5.86 -7.86
CA ASN A 5 -6.81 -5.23 -8.79
C ASN A 5 -5.79 -6.25 -9.30
N THR A 6 -6.02 -6.76 -10.51
CA THR A 6 -5.07 -7.66 -11.19
C THR A 6 -4.23 -6.94 -12.24
N HIS A 7 -4.41 -5.63 -12.43
CA HIS A 7 -3.77 -4.88 -13.52
C HIS A 7 -2.26 -4.77 -13.34
N HIS A 8 -1.79 -4.64 -12.10
CA HIS A 8 -0.36 -4.56 -11.79
C HIS A 8 0.44 -5.81 -12.19
N LEU A 9 -0.22 -6.92 -12.55
CA LEU A 9 0.41 -8.14 -13.07
C LEU A 9 0.62 -8.09 -14.60
N GLN A 10 -0.02 -7.14 -15.28
CA GLN A 10 0.13 -6.92 -16.72
C GLN A 10 1.25 -5.88 -16.91
N GLY A 11 2.30 -6.25 -17.65
CA GLY A 11 3.40 -5.33 -17.91
C GLY A 11 2.96 -4.17 -18.82
N SER A 12 3.39 -2.95 -18.50
CA SER A 12 3.17 -1.79 -19.36
C SER A 12 4.20 -1.75 -20.49
N LEU A 13 3.73 -1.49 -21.72
CA LEU A 13 4.60 -1.25 -22.88
C LEU A 13 5.40 0.05 -22.76
N LEU A 14 4.95 0.99 -21.92
CA LEU A 14 5.56 2.30 -21.73
C LEU A 14 6.42 2.37 -20.46
N ASP A 15 6.74 1.22 -19.86
CA ASP A 15 7.56 1.17 -18.65
C ASP A 15 8.95 1.80 -18.88
N PRO A 16 9.27 2.94 -18.22
CA PRO A 16 10.56 3.60 -18.30
C PRO A 16 11.76 2.68 -18.04
N GLU A 17 11.57 1.58 -17.32
CA GLU A 17 12.63 0.60 -17.00
C GLU A 17 13.19 -0.12 -18.20
N GLN A 18 12.37 -0.31 -19.23
CA GLN A 18 12.82 -0.91 -20.48
C GLN A 18 13.90 -0.04 -21.13
N ASN A 19 13.90 1.27 -20.88
CA ASN A 19 14.86 2.23 -21.41
C ASN A 19 16.06 2.49 -20.47
N LEU A 20 16.09 1.92 -19.26
CA LEU A 20 17.23 2.07 -18.35
C LEU A 20 18.45 1.30 -18.86
N ASN A 21 19.64 1.89 -18.68
CA ASN A 21 20.90 1.18 -18.91
C ASN A 21 21.12 0.07 -17.85
N SER A 22 22.04 -0.85 -18.14
CA SER A 22 22.31 -2.01 -17.28
C SER A 22 22.70 -1.64 -15.84
N THR A 23 23.44 -0.54 -15.66
CA THR A 23 23.83 -0.03 -14.34
C THR A 23 22.61 0.42 -13.53
N LEU A 24 21.75 1.26 -14.12
CA LEU A 24 20.55 1.77 -13.45
C LEU A 24 19.54 0.66 -13.17
N ARG A 25 19.41 -0.33 -14.06
CA ARG A 25 18.62 -1.55 -13.79
C ARG A 25 19.17 -2.32 -12.59
N GLY A 26 20.49 -2.42 -12.45
CA GLY A 26 21.12 -3.06 -11.29
C GLY A 26 20.81 -2.33 -9.98
N VAL A 27 20.89 -0.99 -9.99
CA VAL A 27 20.53 -0.16 -8.83
C VAL A 27 19.05 -0.32 -8.47
N LEU A 28 18.16 -0.33 -9.47
CA LEU A 28 16.72 -0.48 -9.25
C LEU A 28 16.35 -1.87 -8.72
N LYS A 29 17.01 -2.93 -9.19
CA LYS A 29 16.81 -4.30 -8.67
C LYS A 29 17.15 -4.44 -7.19
N ASN A 30 18.15 -3.70 -6.72
CA ASN A 30 18.57 -3.71 -5.32
C ASN A 30 17.90 -2.61 -4.48
N ASN A 31 16.91 -1.92 -5.04
CA ASN A 31 16.21 -0.83 -4.37
C ASN A 31 15.07 -1.40 -3.50
N TRP A 32 14.79 -0.73 -2.37
CA TRP A 32 13.67 -1.07 -1.48
C TRP A 32 12.33 -1.23 -2.21
N SER A 33 12.12 -0.44 -3.28
CA SER A 33 10.91 -0.48 -4.10
C SER A 33 10.68 -1.84 -4.76
N GLN A 34 11.75 -2.53 -5.18
CA GLN A 34 11.63 -3.86 -5.76
C GLN A 34 11.25 -4.88 -4.69
N THR A 35 11.95 -4.88 -3.55
CA THR A 35 11.64 -5.76 -2.41
C THR A 35 10.22 -5.56 -1.93
N PHE A 36 9.79 -4.31 -1.75
CA PHE A 36 8.44 -3.99 -1.30
C PHE A 36 7.38 -4.49 -2.28
N TYR A 37 7.57 -4.28 -3.59
CA TYR A 37 6.62 -4.75 -4.59
C TYR A 37 6.47 -6.28 -4.56
N GLU A 38 7.59 -7.00 -4.55
CA GLU A 38 7.61 -8.47 -4.62
C GLU A 38 7.14 -9.15 -3.33
N LYS A 39 7.49 -8.59 -2.18
CA LYS A 39 7.25 -9.20 -0.87
C LYS A 39 5.95 -8.73 -0.22
N ILE A 40 5.58 -7.46 -0.39
CA ILE A 40 4.38 -6.88 0.22
C ILE A 40 3.30 -6.68 -0.84
N PHE A 41 3.47 -5.71 -1.74
CA PHE A 41 2.36 -5.22 -2.58
C PHE A 41 1.68 -6.34 -3.37
N LYS A 42 2.47 -7.19 -4.04
CA LYS A 42 1.97 -8.31 -4.84
C LYS A 42 1.25 -9.39 -4.01
N ASN A 43 1.57 -9.50 -2.72
CA ASN A 43 1.03 -10.53 -1.82
C ASN A 43 -0.14 -10.02 -0.96
N ILE A 44 -0.53 -8.75 -1.08
CA ILE A 44 -1.73 -8.24 -0.41
C ILE A 44 -2.96 -8.96 -0.97
N ASN A 45 -3.54 -9.84 -0.16
CA ASN A 45 -4.81 -10.49 -0.48
C ASN A 45 -5.96 -9.52 -0.21
N GLU A 46 -6.39 -8.81 -1.25
CA GLU A 46 -7.46 -7.81 -1.17
C GLU A 46 -8.77 -8.36 -0.56
N LYS A 47 -9.03 -9.67 -0.67
CA LYS A 47 -10.23 -10.30 -0.10
C LYS A 47 -10.31 -10.21 1.41
N ASP A 48 -9.16 -10.09 2.09
CA ASP A 48 -9.11 -9.89 3.55
C ASP A 48 -9.73 -8.57 3.97
N PHE A 49 -9.73 -7.57 3.07
CA PHE A 49 -10.27 -6.24 3.33
C PHE A 49 -11.71 -6.06 2.82
N ARG A 50 -12.34 -7.12 2.31
CA ARG A 50 -13.71 -7.06 1.78
C ARG A 50 -14.72 -6.56 2.82
N CYS A 51 -14.49 -6.86 4.10
CA CYS A 51 -15.34 -6.43 5.21
C CYS A 51 -15.38 -4.91 5.40
N LEU A 52 -14.41 -4.16 4.86
CA LEU A 52 -14.37 -2.70 4.91
C LEU A 52 -15.27 -2.02 3.87
N TYR A 53 -15.93 -2.81 3.02
CA TYR A 53 -16.70 -2.29 1.89
C TYR A 53 -18.14 -2.80 1.91
N HIS A 54 -19.07 -1.89 1.60
CA HIS A 54 -20.48 -2.23 1.51
C HIS A 54 -20.74 -3.22 0.34
N PRO A 55 -21.55 -4.26 0.53
CA PRO A 55 -21.76 -5.32 -0.48
C PRO A 55 -22.51 -4.86 -1.73
N VAL A 56 -23.35 -3.83 -1.65
CA VAL A 56 -24.35 -3.51 -2.70
C VAL A 56 -24.26 -2.07 -3.27
N PHE A 57 -23.63 -1.12 -2.57
CA PHE A 57 -23.67 0.29 -2.95
C PHE A 57 -22.27 0.90 -3.05
N GLY A 58 -22.06 1.77 -4.03
CA GLY A 58 -20.83 2.52 -4.26
C GLY A 58 -20.18 2.23 -5.61
N ARG A 59 -19.57 3.26 -6.22
CA ARG A 59 -18.66 3.14 -7.38
C ARG A 59 -17.62 2.02 -7.12
N SER A 60 -16.95 1.55 -8.16
CA SER A 60 -15.78 0.68 -7.98
C SER A 60 -14.88 1.34 -6.95
N ASN A 61 -14.69 0.69 -5.80
CA ASN A 61 -13.83 1.25 -4.78
C ASN A 61 -12.40 1.24 -5.33
N PHE A 62 -11.66 2.28 -5.00
CA PHE A 62 -10.25 2.37 -5.32
C PHE A 62 -9.52 1.10 -4.84
N PRO A 63 -8.53 0.55 -5.59
CA PRO A 63 -7.87 -0.69 -5.23
C PRO A 63 -7.39 -0.72 -3.78
N VAL A 64 -7.84 -1.71 -3.01
CA VAL A 64 -7.53 -1.75 -1.58
C VAL A 64 -6.08 -2.13 -1.33
N ASN A 65 -5.47 -2.93 -2.21
CA ASN A 65 -4.04 -3.21 -2.13
C ASN A 65 -3.18 -1.94 -2.20
N ILE A 66 -3.56 -0.96 -3.02
CA ILE A 66 -2.88 0.33 -3.09
C ILE A 66 -3.05 1.08 -1.76
N LEU A 67 -4.27 1.16 -1.21
CA LEU A 67 -4.54 1.83 0.07
C LEU A 67 -3.79 1.20 1.24
N VAL A 68 -3.77 -0.13 1.31
CA VAL A 68 -3.02 -0.87 2.33
C VAL A 68 -1.53 -0.60 2.20
N ALA A 69 -1.00 -0.65 0.98
CA ALA A 69 0.43 -0.46 0.75
C ALA A 69 0.90 0.97 1.03
N ILE A 70 0.11 2.01 0.71
CA ILE A 70 0.48 3.39 1.05
C ILE A 70 0.53 3.60 2.56
N GLU A 71 -0.37 2.98 3.35
CA GLU A 71 -0.30 3.07 4.81
C GLU A 71 0.98 2.41 5.36
N ILE A 72 1.40 1.27 4.79
CA ILE A 72 2.66 0.63 5.17
C ILE A 72 3.86 1.53 4.81
N ILE A 73 3.86 2.13 3.61
CA ILE A 73 4.93 3.05 3.17
C ILE A 73 4.98 4.31 4.04
N LYS A 74 3.82 4.84 4.42
CA LYS A 74 3.71 6.00 5.31
C LYS A 74 4.40 5.71 6.64
N GLU A 75 4.13 4.56 7.24
CA GLU A 75 4.77 4.15 8.51
C GLU A 75 6.26 3.87 8.35
N MET A 76 6.65 3.20 7.27
CA MET A 76 8.05 2.89 6.93
C MET A 76 8.93 4.15 6.90
N TYR A 77 8.41 5.22 6.30
CA TYR A 77 9.14 6.49 6.13
C TYR A 77 8.69 7.60 7.09
N SER A 78 7.74 7.32 7.99
CA SER A 78 7.16 8.30 8.91
C SER A 78 6.68 9.58 8.21
N LEU A 79 5.97 9.40 7.09
CA LEU A 79 5.46 10.49 6.26
C LEU A 79 4.20 11.11 6.86
N THR A 80 3.99 12.40 6.62
CA THR A 80 2.66 13.01 6.79
C THR A 80 1.71 12.54 5.68
N ASP A 81 0.40 12.75 5.86
CA ASP A 81 -0.59 12.40 4.85
C ASP A 81 -0.41 13.19 3.57
N GLU A 82 -0.03 14.46 3.68
CA GLU A 82 0.27 15.33 2.54
C GLU A 82 1.51 14.84 1.80
N GLN A 83 2.57 14.47 2.52
CA GLN A 83 3.80 13.93 1.92
C GLN A 83 3.54 12.60 1.22
N LEU A 84 2.76 11.70 1.82
CA LEU A 84 2.40 10.43 1.19
C LEU A 84 1.58 10.68 -0.07
N TYR A 85 0.58 11.57 0.02
CA TYR A 85 -0.28 11.92 -1.11
C TYR A 85 0.52 12.53 -2.27
N GLU A 86 1.41 13.49 -1.98
CA GLU A 86 2.26 14.11 -2.98
C GLU A 86 3.22 13.11 -3.63
N ASN A 87 3.87 12.26 -2.83
CA ASN A 87 4.73 11.20 -3.35
C ASN A 87 3.94 10.22 -4.22
N TYR A 88 2.74 9.81 -3.83
CA TYR A 88 1.91 8.94 -4.66
C TYR A 88 1.58 9.58 -6.03
N GLN A 89 1.21 10.86 -6.04
CA GLN A 89 0.75 11.54 -7.26
C GLN A 89 1.91 11.88 -8.22
N PHE A 90 3.10 12.18 -7.70
CA PHE A 90 4.17 12.79 -8.49
C PHE A 90 5.52 12.05 -8.45
N ASN A 91 5.70 11.06 -7.57
CA ASN A 91 6.93 10.29 -7.49
C ASN A 91 6.79 8.94 -8.20
N TYR A 92 7.50 8.81 -9.33
CA TYR A 92 7.49 7.58 -10.14
C TYR A 92 7.85 6.32 -9.35
N LEU A 93 8.79 6.39 -8.40
CA LEU A 93 9.17 5.22 -7.59
C LEU A 93 8.03 4.74 -6.68
N TYR A 94 7.21 5.67 -6.17
CA TYR A 94 6.04 5.34 -5.37
C TYR A 94 4.92 4.73 -6.22
N GLN A 95 4.73 5.22 -7.44
CA GLN A 95 3.76 4.63 -8.38
C GLN A 95 4.17 3.21 -8.77
N LYS A 96 5.44 3.04 -9.14
CA LYS A 96 6.01 1.74 -9.52
C LYS A 96 5.84 0.69 -8.42
N VAL A 97 6.23 1.01 -7.18
CA VAL A 97 6.15 0.06 -6.05
C VAL A 97 4.71 -0.35 -5.73
N LEU A 98 3.73 0.45 -6.15
CA LEU A 98 2.29 0.21 -6.01
C LEU A 98 1.66 -0.36 -7.30
N GLY A 99 2.48 -0.76 -8.28
CA GLY A 99 1.98 -1.30 -9.54
C GLY A 99 1.11 -0.34 -10.35
N VAL A 100 1.30 0.97 -10.15
CA VAL A 100 0.59 2.03 -10.86
C VAL A 100 1.39 2.38 -12.10
N ASP A 101 0.84 2.02 -13.26
CA ASP A 101 1.40 2.31 -14.58
C ASP A 101 0.77 3.54 -15.24
N ASP A 102 -0.47 3.86 -14.88
CA ASP A 102 -1.15 5.10 -15.26
C ASP A 102 -1.79 5.77 -14.02
N ILE A 103 -1.16 6.87 -13.58
CA ILE A 103 -1.64 7.63 -12.43
C ILE A 103 -3.02 8.25 -12.66
N ASN A 104 -3.43 8.53 -13.91
CA ASN A 104 -4.77 9.10 -14.16
C ASN A 104 -5.85 8.07 -13.83
N ARG A 105 -5.59 6.80 -14.16
CA ARG A 105 -6.49 5.68 -13.85
C ARG A 105 -6.52 5.36 -12.36
N TYR A 106 -5.38 5.44 -11.69
CA TYR A 106 -5.24 5.14 -10.27
C TYR A 106 -5.07 6.39 -9.42
N SER A 107 -5.64 7.53 -9.83
CA SER A 107 -5.69 8.72 -8.98
C SER A 107 -6.80 8.59 -7.95
N PHE A 108 -6.56 9.08 -6.74
CA PHE A 108 -7.58 9.20 -5.71
C PHE A 108 -7.49 10.57 -5.05
N ALA A 109 -8.59 11.04 -4.46
CA ALA A 109 -8.59 12.22 -3.60
C ALA A 109 -8.17 11.82 -2.19
N ILE A 110 -7.42 12.66 -1.46
CA ILE A 110 -6.95 12.35 -0.09
C ILE A 110 -8.04 11.81 0.86
N ARG A 111 -9.29 12.27 0.68
CA ARG A 111 -10.47 11.75 1.41
C ARG A 111 -10.69 10.23 1.27
N THR A 112 -10.31 9.63 0.15
CA THR A 112 -10.36 8.17 -0.05
C THR A 112 -9.50 7.44 0.98
N MET A 113 -8.33 7.99 1.35
CA MET A 113 -7.50 7.42 2.43
C MET A 113 -8.20 7.54 3.78
N TYR A 114 -8.77 8.71 4.07
CA TYR A 114 -9.46 8.94 5.34
C TYR A 114 -10.66 8.00 5.52
N HIS A 115 -11.48 7.81 4.49
CA HIS A 115 -12.59 6.86 4.54
C HIS A 115 -12.12 5.41 4.70
N PHE A 116 -11.00 5.03 4.08
CA PHE A 116 -10.42 3.71 4.27
C PHE A 116 -9.98 3.50 5.73
N ARG A 117 -9.32 4.48 6.34
CA ARG A 117 -8.91 4.43 7.75
C ARG A 117 -10.10 4.38 8.70
N GLU A 118 -11.12 5.22 8.46
CA GLU A 118 -12.36 5.23 9.25
C GLU A 118 -13.03 3.84 9.25
N ASN A 119 -13.21 3.25 8.06
CA ASN A 119 -13.79 1.90 7.94
C ASN A 119 -12.93 0.84 8.62
N TYR A 120 -11.60 0.96 8.53
CA TYR A 120 -10.66 0.05 9.19
C TYR A 120 -10.78 0.14 10.71
N CYS A 121 -10.73 1.37 11.27
CA CYS A 121 -10.84 1.60 12.70
C CYS A 121 -12.19 1.09 13.24
N GLU A 122 -13.31 1.39 12.58
CA GLU A 122 -14.62 0.89 13.00
C GLU A 122 -14.66 -0.65 13.00
N TYR A 123 -14.07 -1.29 12.00
CA TYR A 123 -14.01 -2.75 11.91
C TYR A 123 -13.14 -3.35 13.03
N GLU A 124 -11.96 -2.79 13.26
CA GLU A 124 -11.03 -3.24 14.29
C GLU A 124 -11.62 -3.04 15.70
N GLU A 125 -12.23 -1.89 15.98
CA GLU A 125 -12.91 -1.61 17.26
C GLU A 125 -14.06 -2.58 17.51
N ARG A 126 -14.85 -2.92 16.48
CA ARG A 126 -15.98 -3.84 16.61
C ARG A 126 -15.55 -5.30 16.77
N THR A 127 -14.46 -5.71 16.15
CA THR A 127 -14.10 -7.14 16.02
C THR A 127 -12.86 -7.55 16.80
N GLY A 128 -12.00 -6.59 17.17
CA GLY A 128 -10.66 -6.83 17.71
C GLY A 128 -9.67 -7.42 16.71
N ILE A 129 -10.01 -7.48 15.41
CA ILE A 129 -9.19 -8.12 14.38
C ILE A 129 -8.37 -7.06 13.64
N ASN A 130 -7.04 -7.15 13.75
CA ASN A 130 -6.11 -6.38 12.93
C ASN A 130 -5.99 -7.03 11.54
N LEU A 131 -6.44 -6.33 10.49
CA LEU A 131 -6.35 -6.84 9.11
C LEU A 131 -4.94 -6.70 8.52
N PHE A 132 -4.11 -5.77 8.99
CA PHE A 132 -2.74 -5.61 8.52
C PHE A 132 -1.83 -6.76 8.96
N ASP A 133 -2.12 -7.42 10.08
CA ASP A 133 -1.41 -8.64 10.47
C ASP A 133 -1.47 -9.71 9.37
N ARG A 134 -2.58 -9.78 8.62
CA ARG A 134 -2.75 -10.73 7.50
C ARG A 134 -1.82 -10.44 6.32
N VAL A 135 -1.42 -9.18 6.13
CA VAL A 135 -0.44 -8.80 5.10
C VAL A 135 0.94 -9.37 5.41
N PHE A 136 1.26 -9.55 6.69
CA PHE A 136 2.57 -10.02 7.14
C PHE A 136 2.56 -11.48 7.62
N GLN A 137 1.43 -12.20 7.54
CA GLN A 137 1.31 -13.56 8.10
C GLN A 137 2.40 -14.52 7.59
N ASP A 138 2.82 -14.37 6.34
CA ASP A 138 3.91 -15.13 5.75
C ASP A 138 5.21 -14.30 5.72
N GLY A 139 6.15 -14.60 6.62
CA GLY A 139 7.48 -14.01 6.59
C GLY A 139 7.59 -12.61 7.19
N ARG A 140 6.70 -12.24 8.13
CA ARG A 140 6.73 -10.97 8.90
C ARG A 140 8.14 -10.54 9.30
N ASP A 141 8.87 -11.40 9.99
CA ASP A 141 10.19 -11.06 10.54
C ASP A 141 11.23 -10.82 9.44
N ALA A 142 11.19 -11.63 8.38
CA ALA A 142 12.06 -11.46 7.22
C ALA A 142 11.74 -10.16 6.46
N ILE A 143 10.45 -9.86 6.25
CA ILE A 143 10.00 -8.63 5.60
C ILE A 143 10.37 -7.40 6.44
N ILE A 144 10.20 -7.47 7.77
CA ILE A 144 10.55 -6.39 8.68
C ILE A 144 12.06 -6.15 8.70
N GLU A 145 12.86 -7.22 8.72
CA GLU A 145 14.31 -7.11 8.68
C GLU A 145 14.80 -6.54 7.35
N GLU A 146 14.31 -7.07 6.22
CA GLU A 146 14.74 -6.69 4.87
C GLU A 146 14.36 -5.25 4.52
N LEU A 147 13.21 -4.77 5.00
CA LEU A 147 12.77 -3.39 4.79
C LEU A 147 13.31 -2.40 5.84
N GLY A 148 14.16 -2.84 6.77
CA GLY A 148 14.68 -1.97 7.84
C GLY A 148 13.60 -1.46 8.80
N LEU A 149 12.46 -2.16 8.83
CA LEU A 149 11.23 -1.84 9.52
C LEU A 149 11.28 -2.17 11.03
N LYS A 150 12.44 -2.44 11.62
CA LYS A 150 12.59 -2.84 13.04
C LYS A 150 11.90 -1.90 14.04
N ASN A 151 11.76 -0.62 13.70
CA ASN A 151 11.06 0.38 14.51
C ASN A 151 9.64 0.71 14.01
N SER A 152 9.18 0.07 12.93
CA SER A 152 7.87 0.29 12.33
C SER A 152 6.80 -0.60 12.94
N THR A 153 7.12 -1.78 13.47
CA THR A 153 6.12 -2.65 14.13
C THR A 153 5.52 -1.96 15.35
N GLN A 154 6.38 -1.34 16.17
CA GLN A 154 5.93 -0.48 17.28
C GLN A 154 5.27 0.85 16.81
N ARG A 155 5.57 1.33 15.58
CA ARG A 155 4.95 2.54 15.02
C ARG A 155 3.59 2.27 14.38
N ILE A 156 3.42 1.18 13.65
CA ILE A 156 2.14 0.66 13.17
C ILE A 156 1.20 0.44 14.37
N ASP A 157 1.68 -0.24 15.42
CA ASP A 157 0.92 -0.46 16.67
C ASP A 157 0.61 0.85 17.44
N SER A 158 1.44 1.91 17.30
CA SER A 158 1.25 3.18 18.03
C SER A 158 0.54 4.28 17.23
N VAL A 159 0.63 4.26 15.90
CA VAL A 159 -0.15 5.11 14.99
C VAL A 159 -1.58 4.59 14.90
N MET A 160 -1.80 3.26 14.88
CA MET A 160 -3.15 2.69 15.01
C MET A 160 -3.86 3.14 16.30
N ARG A 161 -3.12 3.30 17.42
CA ARG A 161 -3.68 3.89 18.66
C ARG A 161 -3.87 5.42 18.63
N ARG A 162 -3.15 6.15 17.77
CA ARG A 162 -3.27 7.62 17.66
C ARG A 162 -4.37 8.08 16.69
N ILE A 163 -4.73 7.26 15.70
CA ILE A 163 -5.82 7.57 14.77
C ILE A 163 -7.19 7.57 15.47
N SER A 164 -7.34 6.88 16.61
CA SER A 164 -8.52 6.98 17.48
C SER A 164 -8.56 8.22 18.39
N SER A 165 -7.60 9.15 18.29
CA SER A 165 -7.44 10.30 19.21
C SER A 165 -7.36 11.68 18.52
N GLY A 166 -7.62 11.75 17.21
CA GLY A 166 -7.50 12.96 16.40
C GLY A 166 -8.84 13.45 15.87
#